data_AF-A0A6P6QFI5-F1
#
_entry.id   AF-A0A6P6QFI5-F1
#
_cell.length_a   1.000
_cell.length_b   1.000
_cell.length_c   1.000
_cell.angle_alpha   90.00
_cell.angle_beta   90.00
_cell.angle_gamma   90.00
#
_symmetry.space_group_name_H-M   'P 1'
#
loop_
_entity.id
_entity.type
_entity.pdbx_description
1 polymer ?
#
loop_
_entity_poly.entity_id
_entity_poly.type
_entity_poly.pdbx_seq_one_letter_code
_entity_poly.pdbx_strand_id
1 'polypeptide(L)'
;MAFLLMCVTVLHLVTLAMLFIATMEKSWWSWGDTENTDLWYKCIYENATGPWLCASAKDSEWLQSVQAFMILSVVLSSISFMVFLGQLFTMSRGGLFFFTGFCQLFAGLAAFGAVLIYTFQRSAILQDSRELEKGHFGYCYILAWVCVPLLLISGALYVHLRKQA
;
A
#
# COMPACT_ATOMS: atom_id res chain seq x y z
N MET A 1 16.98 10.90 21.58
CA MET A 1 15.90 11.69 20.95
C MET A 1 16.13 11.90 19.45
N ALA A 2 17.16 12.64 19.02
CA ALA A 2 17.36 12.96 17.59
C ALA A 2 17.52 11.73 16.67
N PHE A 3 18.32 10.73 17.07
CA PHE A 3 18.47 9.47 16.31
C PHE A 3 17.13 8.75 16.10
N LEU A 4 16.31 8.68 17.15
CA LEU A 4 15.00 8.03 17.08
C LEU A 4 14.04 8.78 16.14
N LEU A 5 14.00 10.11 16.24
CA LEU A 5 13.24 10.97 15.31
C LEU A 5 13.68 10.76 13.86
N MET A 6 14.99 10.69 13.59
CA MET A 6 15.50 10.38 12.24
C MET A 6 15.06 9.00 11.77
N CYS A 7 15.20 7.96 12.60
CA CYS A 7 14.76 6.61 12.26
C CYS A 7 13.26 6.54 11.92
N VAL A 8 12.42 7.21 12.70
CA VAL A 8 10.97 7.25 12.46
C VAL A 8 10.63 8.04 11.20
N THR A 9 11.36 9.11 10.92
CA THR A 9 11.20 9.89 9.67
C THR A 9 11.53 9.04 8.44
N VAL A 10 12.67 8.35 8.47
CA VAL A 10 13.10 7.45 7.39
C VAL A 10 12.13 6.29 7.23
N LEU A 11 11.69 5.68 8.34
CA LEU A 11 10.69 4.62 8.32
C LEU A 11 9.41 5.09 7.62
N HIS A 12 8.91 6.27 7.97
CA HIS A 12 7.71 6.84 7.34
C HIS A 12 7.90 7.03 5.83
N LEU A 13 8.99 7.67 5.41
CA LEU A 13 9.29 7.89 3.99
C LEU A 13 9.38 6.59 3.20
N VAL A 14 10.06 5.58 3.73
CA VAL A 14 10.17 4.25 3.11
C VAL A 14 8.79 3.61 3.01
N THR A 15 7.98 3.61 4.07
CA THR A 15 6.60 3.07 4.02
C THR A 15 5.70 3.79 3.04
N LEU A 16 5.81 5.11 2.95
CA LEU A 16 5.01 5.91 2.03
C LEU A 16 5.39 5.63 0.58
N ALA A 17 6.69 5.56 0.27
CA ALA A 17 7.18 5.19 -1.06
C ALA A 17 6.70 3.79 -1.46
N MET A 18 6.80 2.82 -0.54
CA MET A 18 6.31 1.47 -0.78
C MET A 18 4.79 1.41 -1.01
N LEU A 19 3.99 2.19 -0.27
CA LEU A 19 2.54 2.31 -0.51
C LEU A 19 2.23 2.90 -1.89
N PHE A 20 2.96 3.94 -2.32
CA PHE A 20 2.79 4.52 -3.65
C PHE A 20 3.12 3.52 -4.75
N ILE A 21 4.26 2.83 -4.64
CA ILE A 21 4.68 1.79 -5.58
C ILE A 21 3.62 0.68 -5.62
N ALA A 22 3.23 0.16 -4.45
CA ALA A 22 2.20 -0.87 -4.38
C ALA A 22 0.86 -0.40 -4.98
N THR A 23 0.52 0.88 -4.91
CA THR A 23 -0.75 1.36 -5.47
C THR A 23 -0.68 1.60 -6.98
N MET A 24 0.47 2.03 -7.52
CA MET A 24 0.57 2.52 -8.89
C MET A 24 1.23 1.55 -9.87
N GLU A 25 2.10 0.65 -9.41
CA GLU A 25 2.91 -0.21 -10.27
C GLU A 25 2.21 -1.49 -10.71
N LYS A 26 2.62 -1.99 -11.89
CA LYS A 26 1.90 -3.02 -12.63
C LYS A 26 2.21 -4.46 -12.22
N SER A 27 2.05 -4.84 -10.95
CA SER A 27 2.46 -6.18 -10.48
C SER A 27 1.76 -6.64 -9.20
N TRP A 28 0.42 -6.62 -9.16
CA TRP A 28 -0.30 -7.29 -8.07
C TRP A 28 -0.44 -8.80 -8.33
N TRP A 29 -0.59 -9.17 -9.59
CA TRP A 29 -0.64 -10.56 -10.01
C TRP A 29 0.00 -10.73 -11.39
N SER A 30 0.70 -11.85 -11.59
CA SER A 30 1.45 -12.15 -12.81
C SER A 30 1.17 -13.58 -13.28
N TRP A 31 0.86 -13.73 -14.57
CA TRP A 31 0.72 -15.00 -15.29
C TRP A 31 1.94 -15.19 -16.21
N GLY A 32 3.08 -15.54 -15.60
CA GLY A 32 4.35 -15.74 -16.29
C GLY A 32 4.80 -14.52 -17.10
N ASP A 33 5.41 -14.76 -18.28
CA ASP A 33 5.88 -13.69 -19.17
C ASP A 33 4.78 -13.09 -20.07
N THR A 34 3.56 -13.62 -19.99
CA THR A 34 2.50 -13.35 -20.98
C THR A 34 1.42 -12.39 -20.52
N GLU A 35 1.18 -12.25 -19.22
CA GLU A 35 0.12 -11.37 -18.72
C GLU A 35 0.46 -10.86 -17.31
N ASN A 36 0.32 -9.55 -17.11
CA ASN A 36 0.47 -8.90 -15.81
C ASN A 36 -0.78 -8.07 -15.50
N THR A 37 -1.28 -8.18 -14.27
CA THR A 37 -2.42 -7.42 -13.80
C THR A 37 -2.07 -6.62 -12.55
N ASP A 38 -2.61 -5.42 -12.49
CA ASP A 38 -2.53 -4.54 -11.35
C ASP A 38 -3.92 -4.09 -10.91
N LEU A 39 -3.97 -3.13 -9.99
CA LEU A 39 -5.24 -2.63 -9.46
C LEU A 39 -6.06 -1.90 -10.52
N TRP A 40 -5.42 -1.24 -11.48
CA TRP A 40 -6.01 -0.31 -12.44
C TRP A 40 -6.04 -0.86 -13.87
N TYR A 41 -5.05 -1.66 -14.24
CA TYR A 41 -4.83 -2.14 -15.59
C TYR A 41 -4.56 -3.64 -15.66
N LYS A 42 -4.99 -4.22 -16.78
CA LYS A 42 -4.65 -5.57 -17.23
C LYS A 42 -3.84 -5.45 -18.50
N CYS A 43 -2.60 -5.94 -18.49
CA CYS A 43 -1.68 -5.90 -19.61
C CYS A 43 -1.37 -7.32 -20.10
N ILE A 44 -1.64 -7.57 -21.38
CA ILE A 44 -1.39 -8.85 -22.04
C ILE A 44 -0.30 -8.65 -23.10
N TYR A 45 0.64 -9.59 -23.17
CA TYR A 45 1.64 -9.63 -24.22
C TYR A 45 1.05 -10.27 -25.48
N GLU A 46 0.96 -9.51 -26.57
CA GLU A 46 0.38 -9.98 -27.83
C GLU A 46 1.43 -10.79 -28.61
N ASN A 47 1.42 -12.13 -28.47
CA ASN A 47 2.37 -13.03 -29.13
C ASN A 47 2.42 -12.88 -30.66
N ALA A 48 1.36 -12.36 -31.30
CA ALA A 48 1.28 -12.21 -32.74
C ALA A 48 1.93 -10.92 -33.28
N THR A 49 1.94 -9.84 -32.51
CA THR A 49 2.43 -8.52 -32.97
C THR A 49 3.62 -7.98 -32.18
N GLY A 50 3.88 -8.51 -30.97
CA GLY A 50 5.03 -8.16 -30.14
C GLY A 50 4.88 -7.01 -29.10
N PRO A 51 3.87 -6.12 -29.12
CA PRO A 51 3.69 -5.11 -28.08
C PRO A 51 2.84 -5.62 -26.90
N TRP A 52 2.95 -4.92 -25.77
CA TRP A 52 2.05 -5.06 -24.62
C TRP A 52 0.76 -4.26 -24.86
N LEU A 53 -0.38 -4.93 -24.75
CA LEU A 53 -1.70 -4.31 -24.82
C LEU A 53 -2.27 -4.19 -23.41
N CYS A 54 -2.46 -2.95 -22.94
CA CYS A 54 -3.03 -2.67 -21.63
C CYS A 54 -4.45 -2.11 -21.76
N ALA A 55 -5.39 -2.70 -21.03
CA ALA A 55 -6.75 -2.21 -20.88
C ALA A 55 -7.03 -1.93 -19.40
N SER A 56 -8.01 -1.07 -19.11
CA SER A 56 -8.49 -0.87 -17.74
C SER A 56 -8.93 -2.21 -17.16
N ALA A 57 -8.57 -2.47 -15.90
CA ALA A 57 -9.03 -3.64 -15.18
C ALA A 57 -10.57 -3.65 -15.16
N LYS A 58 -11.17 -4.82 -15.38
CA LYS A 58 -12.62 -4.96 -15.40
C LYS A 58 -13.20 -4.59 -14.04
N ASP A 59 -14.17 -3.70 -14.03
CA ASP A 59 -14.87 -3.27 -12.83
C ASP A 59 -15.48 -4.48 -12.12
N SER A 60 -14.96 -4.76 -10.94
CA SER A 60 -15.55 -5.69 -9.98
C SER A 60 -15.60 -5.00 -8.64
N GLU A 61 -16.70 -5.16 -7.92
CA GLU A 61 -16.97 -4.42 -6.67
C GLU A 61 -15.87 -4.67 -5.62
N TRP A 62 -15.30 -5.87 -5.61
CA TRP A 62 -14.20 -6.23 -4.73
C TRP A 62 -12.90 -5.50 -5.11
N LEU A 63 -12.59 -5.35 -6.41
CA LEU A 63 -11.37 -4.67 -6.86
C LEU A 63 -11.48 -3.18 -6.61
N GLN A 64 -12.66 -2.59 -6.83
CA GLN A 64 -12.96 -1.21 -6.46
C GLN A 64 -12.80 -0.98 -4.95
N SER A 65 -13.18 -1.96 -4.13
CA SER A 65 -12.90 -1.90 -2.70
C SER A 65 -11.39 -1.86 -2.44
N VAL A 66 -10.61 -2.79 -3.01
CA VAL A 66 -9.13 -2.79 -2.85
C VAL A 66 -8.51 -1.46 -3.28
N GLN A 67 -8.91 -0.92 -4.43
CA GLN A 67 -8.48 0.38 -4.95
C GLN A 67 -8.76 1.51 -3.95
N ALA A 68 -10.00 1.60 -3.45
CA ALA A 68 -10.41 2.63 -2.48
C ALA A 68 -9.61 2.53 -1.17
N PHE A 69 -9.40 1.32 -0.66
CA PHE A 69 -8.62 1.06 0.56
C PHE A 69 -7.13 1.42 0.38
N MET A 70 -6.53 1.12 -0.79
CA MET A 70 -5.14 1.51 -1.09
C MET A 70 -4.99 3.03 -1.21
N ILE A 71 -5.90 3.72 -1.91
CA ILE A 71 -5.91 5.19 -1.99
C ILE A 71 -6.05 5.80 -0.59
N LEU A 72 -7.00 5.30 0.20
CA LEU A 72 -7.22 5.79 1.57
C LEU A 72 -5.96 5.64 2.42
N SER A 73 -5.25 4.52 2.30
CA SER A 73 -3.97 4.30 2.98
C SER A 73 -2.91 5.32 2.60
N VAL A 74 -2.71 5.55 1.29
CA VAL A 74 -1.74 6.53 0.77
C VAL A 74 -2.06 7.95 1.25
N VAL A 75 -3.33 8.36 1.19
CA VAL A 75 -3.78 9.70 1.60
C VAL A 75 -3.56 9.90 3.10
N LEU A 76 -3.98 8.95 3.94
CA LEU A 76 -3.82 9.05 5.39
C LEU A 76 -2.35 9.05 5.82
N SER A 77 -1.51 8.24 5.18
CA SER A 77 -0.06 8.25 5.46
C SER A 77 0.59 9.56 4.99
N SER A 78 0.19 10.11 3.84
CA SER A 78 0.68 11.41 3.35
C SER A 78 0.31 12.55 4.30
N ILE A 79 -0.94 12.60 4.78
CA ILE A 79 -1.39 13.58 5.78
C ILE A 79 -0.58 13.44 7.07
N SER A 80 -0.40 12.20 7.54
CA SER A 80 0.41 11.90 8.72
C SER A 80 1.83 12.46 8.59
N PHE A 81 2.48 12.23 7.43
CA PHE A 81 3.82 12.73 7.16
C PHE A 81 3.89 14.26 7.13
N MET A 82 2.96 14.94 6.45
CA MET A 82 2.92 16.41 6.42
C MET A 82 2.77 17.02 7.81
N VAL A 83 1.88 16.45 8.63
CA VAL A 83 1.65 16.90 10.00
C VAL A 83 2.88 16.64 10.87
N PHE A 84 3.56 15.51 10.69
CA PHE A 84 4.82 15.20 11.36
C PHE A 84 5.96 16.17 10.98
N LEU A 85 6.10 16.52 9.69
CA LEU A 85 7.08 17.51 9.24
C LEU A 85 6.80 18.89 9.84
N GLY A 86 5.54 19.33 9.85
CA GLY A 86 5.15 20.60 10.48
C GLY A 86 5.53 20.64 11.96
N GLN A 87 5.39 19.52 12.67
CA GLN A 87 5.80 19.40 14.07
C GLN A 87 7.32 19.47 14.23
N LEU A 88 8.08 18.83 13.33
CA LEU A 88 9.54 18.80 13.40
C LEU A 88 10.15 20.22 13.28
N PHE A 89 9.58 21.08 12.44
CA PHE A 89 10.09 22.43 12.19
C PHE A 89 9.50 23.53 13.09
N THR A 90 8.31 23.33 13.67
CA THR A 90 7.55 24.41 14.35
C THR A 90 7.50 24.26 15.89
N MET A 91 8.30 23.37 16.48
CA MET A 91 7.98 22.78 17.79
C MET A 91 8.00 23.75 19.01
N SER A 92 6.80 24.00 19.57
CA SER A 92 6.56 24.31 21.00
C SER A 92 5.38 23.54 21.62
N ARG A 93 4.67 22.68 20.88
CA ARG A 93 3.44 21.97 21.36
C ARG A 93 3.49 20.46 21.11
N GLY A 94 3.76 19.68 22.17
CA GLY A 94 3.77 18.20 22.18
C GLY A 94 2.42 17.49 22.02
N GLY A 95 1.33 18.18 21.69
CA GLY A 95 -0.01 17.57 21.54
C GLY A 95 -0.28 16.89 20.20
N LEU A 96 0.51 17.19 19.16
CA LEU A 96 0.11 16.96 17.77
C LEU A 96 0.54 15.58 17.22
N PHE A 97 1.51 14.90 17.84
CA PHE A 97 1.96 13.55 17.45
C PHE A 97 0.87 12.48 17.54
N PHE A 98 -0.17 12.69 18.37
CA PHE A 98 -1.29 11.76 18.47
C PHE A 98 -2.10 11.68 17.17
N PHE A 99 -2.34 12.82 16.51
CA PHE A 99 -3.05 12.84 15.23
C PHE A 99 -2.24 12.17 14.12
N THR A 100 -0.93 12.45 14.05
CA THR A 100 0.02 11.77 13.16
C THR A 100 -0.04 10.25 13.35
N GLY A 101 0.12 9.77 14.59
CA GLY A 101 0.08 8.34 14.89
C GLY A 101 -1.27 7.70 14.54
N PHE A 102 -2.38 8.38 14.84
CA PHE A 102 -3.72 7.89 14.51
C PHE A 102 -3.94 7.75 12.99
N CYS A 103 -3.61 8.79 12.21
CA CYS A 103 -3.68 8.70 10.74
C CYS A 103 -2.83 7.55 10.19
N GLN A 104 -1.63 7.34 10.74
CA GLN A 104 -0.73 6.27 10.32
C GLN A 104 -1.28 4.87 10.65
N LEU A 105 -1.91 4.70 11.81
CA LEU A 105 -2.57 3.44 12.20
C LEU A 105 -3.75 3.13 11.25
N PHE A 106 -4.59 4.12 10.95
CA PHE A 106 -5.70 3.94 10.01
C PHE A 106 -5.22 3.69 8.58
N ALA A 107 -4.11 4.29 8.17
CA ALA A 107 -3.46 3.94 6.90
C ALA A 107 -3.04 2.47 6.87
N GLY A 108 -2.46 1.96 7.95
CA GLY A 108 -2.09 0.55 8.09
C GLY A 108 -3.31 -0.39 8.06
N LEU A 109 -4.39 -0.05 8.76
CA LEU A 109 -5.64 -0.82 8.73
C LEU A 109 -6.30 -0.80 7.35
N ALA A 110 -6.25 0.33 6.64
CA ALA A 110 -6.78 0.42 5.28
C ALA A 110 -5.98 -0.47 4.31
N ALA A 111 -4.65 -0.41 4.34
CA ALA A 111 -3.79 -1.30 3.56
C ALA A 111 -4.03 -2.78 3.92
N PHE A 112 -4.22 -3.10 5.21
CA PHE A 112 -4.53 -4.45 5.66
C PHE A 112 -5.86 -4.94 5.09
N GLY A 113 -6.90 -4.10 5.10
CA GLY A 113 -8.18 -4.39 4.46
C GLY A 113 -8.03 -4.68 2.97
N ALA A 114 -7.29 -3.85 2.24
CA ALA A 114 -7.01 -4.05 0.81
C ALA A 114 -6.35 -5.40 0.53
N VAL A 115 -5.25 -5.72 1.22
CA VAL A 115 -4.53 -6.98 0.98
C VAL A 115 -5.35 -8.20 1.41
N LEU A 116 -6.15 -8.11 2.48
CA LEU A 116 -7.06 -9.19 2.88
C LEU A 116 -8.15 -9.45 1.83
N ILE A 117 -8.84 -8.40 1.38
CA ILE A 117 -9.87 -8.53 0.35
C ILE A 117 -9.24 -9.16 -0.90
N TYR A 118 -8.09 -8.66 -1.35
CA TYR A 118 -7.38 -9.22 -2.51
C TYR A 118 -7.01 -10.71 -2.30
N THR A 119 -6.58 -11.08 -1.10
CA THR A 119 -6.21 -12.47 -0.76
C THR A 119 -7.42 -13.40 -0.73
N PHE A 120 -8.53 -12.97 -0.14
CA PHE A 120 -9.74 -13.80 -0.04
C PHE A 120 -10.46 -13.93 -1.38
N GLN A 121 -10.37 -12.88 -2.19
CA GLN A 121 -11.00 -12.84 -3.51
C GLN A 121 -10.18 -13.53 -4.59
N ARG A 122 -9.13 -14.24 -4.21
CA ARG A 122 -8.35 -15.14 -5.07
C ARG A 122 -9.29 -16.01 -5.91
N SER A 123 -10.33 -16.63 -5.34
CA SER A 123 -11.28 -17.48 -6.08
C SER A 123 -12.06 -16.77 -7.20
N ALA A 124 -12.32 -15.46 -7.09
CA ALA A 124 -13.02 -14.69 -8.13
C ALA A 124 -12.07 -14.10 -9.18
N ILE A 125 -10.79 -13.92 -8.85
CA ILE A 125 -9.72 -13.75 -9.84
C ILE A 125 -9.56 -15.05 -10.66
N LEU A 126 -9.83 -16.20 -10.03
CA LEU A 126 -9.62 -17.57 -10.51
C LEU A 126 -10.88 -18.22 -11.16
N GLN A 127 -11.61 -17.52 -12.04
CA GLN A 127 -12.80 -18.10 -12.69
C GLN A 127 -12.54 -19.40 -13.48
N ASP A 128 -11.28 -19.73 -13.82
CA ASP A 128 -10.91 -21.01 -14.42
C ASP A 128 -9.76 -21.68 -13.64
N SER A 129 -10.02 -22.91 -13.14
CA SER A 129 -9.04 -23.76 -12.44
C SER A 129 -7.77 -24.06 -13.24
N ARG A 130 -7.80 -23.97 -14.58
CA ARG A 130 -6.61 -24.14 -15.44
C ARG A 130 -5.65 -22.95 -15.42
N GLU A 131 -6.13 -21.77 -15.03
CA GLU A 131 -5.33 -20.53 -14.94
C GLU A 131 -4.51 -20.47 -13.63
N LEU A 132 -4.80 -21.35 -12.66
CA LEU A 132 -4.15 -21.41 -11.35
C LEU A 132 -2.69 -21.86 -11.43
N GLU A 133 -2.35 -22.81 -12.33
CA GLU A 133 -0.98 -23.31 -12.46
C GLU A 133 -0.01 -22.29 -13.08
N LYS A 134 -0.53 -21.23 -13.69
CA LYS A 134 0.28 -20.25 -14.43
C LYS A 134 0.48 -18.91 -13.71
N GLY A 135 -0.33 -18.61 -12.68
CA GLY A 135 -0.38 -17.31 -12.02
C GLY A 135 0.24 -17.29 -10.61
N HIS A 136 0.86 -16.17 -10.23
CA HIS A 136 1.41 -15.95 -8.90
C HIS A 136 1.23 -14.49 -8.44
N PHE A 137 1.32 -14.25 -7.13
CA PHE A 137 1.29 -12.90 -6.58
C PHE A 137 2.52 -12.12 -7.03
N GLY A 138 2.29 -10.92 -7.56
CA GLY A 138 3.34 -10.03 -7.98
C GLY A 138 3.97 -9.26 -6.81
N TYR A 139 5.05 -8.54 -7.08
CA TYR A 139 5.82 -7.89 -6.02
C TYR A 139 5.05 -6.74 -5.34
N CYS A 140 4.12 -6.07 -6.04
CA CYS A 140 3.32 -4.98 -5.45
C CYS A 140 2.41 -5.50 -4.34
N TYR A 141 1.85 -6.70 -4.50
CA TYR A 141 1.06 -7.35 -3.46
C TYR A 141 1.91 -7.69 -2.23
N ILE A 142 3.12 -8.23 -2.43
CA ILE A 142 4.06 -8.53 -1.34
C ILE A 142 4.47 -7.22 -0.64
N LEU A 143 4.73 -6.16 -1.41
CA LEU A 143 5.09 -4.86 -0.89
C LEU A 143 3.95 -4.26 -0.03
N ALA A 144 2.70 -4.38 -0.47
CA ALA A 144 1.53 -3.96 0.29
C ALA A 144 1.42 -4.71 1.63
N TRP A 145 1.68 -6.02 1.65
CA TRP A 145 1.74 -6.81 2.88
C TRP A 145 2.84 -6.35 3.83
N VAL A 146 4.03 -6.04 3.31
CA VAL A 146 5.16 -5.52 4.10
C VAL A 146 4.84 -4.12 4.66
N CYS A 147 4.11 -3.29 3.91
CA CYS A 147 3.68 -1.97 4.39
C CYS A 147 2.81 -2.04 5.64
N VAL A 148 1.94 -3.05 5.79
CA VAL A 148 0.99 -3.15 6.91
C VAL A 148 1.68 -3.08 8.28
N PRO A 149 2.59 -4.01 8.65
CA PRO A 149 3.24 -3.96 9.95
C PRO A 149 4.10 -2.70 10.11
N LEU A 150 4.73 -2.20 9.04
CA LEU A 150 5.57 -1.01 9.12
C LEU A 150 4.74 0.25 9.41
N LEU A 151 3.56 0.41 8.80
CA LEU A 151 2.61 1.49 9.08
C LEU A 151 2.09 1.40 10.52
N LEU A 152 1.72 0.20 10.97
CA LEU A 152 1.21 0.00 12.33
C LEU A 152 2.27 0.29 13.41
N ILE A 153 3.51 -0.21 13.20
CA ILE A 153 4.64 0.06 14.09
C ILE A 153 4.98 1.55 14.07
N SER A 154 5.04 2.18 12.89
CA SER A 154 5.27 3.62 12.75
C SER A 154 4.23 4.44 13.51
N GLY A 155 2.94 4.11 13.36
CA GLY A 155 1.84 4.75 14.09
C GLY A 155 1.96 4.59 15.60
N ALA A 156 2.28 3.38 16.07
CA ALA A 156 2.50 3.11 17.50
C ALA A 156 3.70 3.89 18.06
N LEU A 157 4.81 3.99 17.30
CA LEU A 157 5.98 4.78 17.68
C LEU A 157 5.64 6.27 17.80
N TYR A 158 4.83 6.83 16.89
CA TYR A 158 4.37 8.22 17.00
C TYR A 158 3.55 8.48 18.26
N VAL A 159 2.65 7.56 18.62
CA VAL A 159 1.87 7.67 19.85
C VAL A 159 2.76 7.51 21.09
N HIS A 160 3.73 6.60 21.06
CA HIS A 160 4.61 6.33 22.20
C HIS A 160 5.62 7.46 22.44
N LEU A 161 6.18 8.06 21.38
CA LEU A 161 7.13 9.17 21.51
C LEU A 161 6.53 10.38 22.22
N ARG A 162 5.22 10.60 22.09
CA ARG A 162 4.51 11.59 22.89
C ARG A 162 4.49 11.23 24.38
N LYS A 163 4.30 9.96 24.72
CA LYS A 163 4.18 9.54 26.13
C LYS A 163 5.46 9.80 26.92
N GLN A 164 6.61 9.88 26.24
CA GLN A 164 7.93 10.09 26.86
C GLN A 164 8.50 11.51 26.69
N ALA A 165 7.81 12.40 25.97
CA ALA A 165 8.20 13.80 25.76
C ALA A 165 7.38 14.73 26.66
#